data_AF-A0A8H5MSI9-F1
#
_entry.id   AF-A0A8H5MSI9-F1
#
_cell.length_a   1.000
_cell.length_b   1.000
_cell.length_c   1.000
_cell.angle_alpha   90.00
_cell.angle_beta   90.00
_cell.angle_gamma   90.00
#
_symmetry.space_group_name_H-M   'P 1'
#
loop_
_entity.id
_entity.type
_entity.pdbx_description
1 polymer ?
#
loop_
_entity_poly.entity_id
_entity_poly.type
_entity_poly.pdbx_seq_one_letter_code
_entity_poly.pdbx_strand_id
1 'polypeptide(L)' 'MGNYIYHVSGRAPKVSGNTLLHVVNNYFHDVFDHAFEIEENGQVLAEGNAFQNVKNPLKTGTKGRLFTVPTAGL' A
#
# COMPACT_ATOMS: atom_id res chain seq x y z
N MET A 1 -6.35 -3.86 -9.28
CA MET A 1 -5.59 -5.13 -9.22
C MET A 1 -4.71 -5.23 -10.45
N GLY A 2 -3.62 -5.99 -10.41
CA GLY A 2 -2.77 -6.23 -11.60
C GLY A 2 -1.98 -5.01 -12.09
N ASN A 3 -1.85 -3.97 -11.26
CA ASN A 3 -1.20 -2.73 -11.66
C ASN A 3 0.32 -2.82 -11.50
N TYR A 4 1.06 -2.09 -12.35
CA TYR A 4 2.49 -1.85 -12.20
C TYR A 4 2.75 -0.42 -11.74
N ILE A 5 3.15 -0.26 -10.48
CA ILE A 5 3.47 1.02 -9.86
C ILE A 5 4.99 1.16 -9.92
N TYR A 6 5.47 2.03 -10.80
CA TYR A 6 6.89 2.11 -11.15
C TYR A 6 7.46 3.52 -11.04
N HIS A 7 8.66 3.64 -10.47
CA HIS A 7 9.49 4.85 -10.52
C HIS A 7 8.79 6.09 -9.91
N VAL A 8 8.27 5.93 -8.69
CA VAL A 8 7.56 6.98 -7.94
C VAL A 8 8.23 7.24 -6.59
N SER A 9 7.87 8.32 -5.91
CA SER A 9 8.42 8.65 -4.58
C SER A 9 7.38 8.63 -3.45
N GLY A 10 6.09 8.63 -3.74
CA GLY A 10 5.05 8.78 -2.73
C GLY A 10 3.65 8.57 -3.27
N ARG A 11 2.65 8.61 -2.37
CA ARG A 11 1.21 8.58 -2.69
C ARG A 11 0.80 7.47 -3.65
N ALA A 12 1.36 6.28 -3.46
CA ALA A 12 1.15 5.13 -4.31
C ALA A 12 0.54 3.95 -3.53
N PRO A 13 -0.74 4.03 -3.09
CA PRO A 13 -1.65 5.18 -3.15
C PRO A 13 -1.67 6.02 -1.85
N LYS A 14 -2.27 7.22 -1.92
CA LYS A 14 -2.79 7.94 -0.73
C LYS A 14 -4.27 7.61 -0.55
N VAL A 15 -4.66 7.16 0.64
CA VAL A 15 -6.03 6.73 0.99
C VAL A 15 -6.51 7.53 2.20
N SER A 16 -7.72 8.09 2.12
CA SER A 16 -8.31 8.90 3.19
C SER A 16 -9.84 8.91 3.09
N GLY A 17 -10.51 9.58 4.04
CA GLY A 17 -11.95 9.79 4.01
C GLY A 17 -12.72 8.47 4.12
N ASN A 18 -13.85 8.34 3.44
CA ASN A 18 -14.68 7.13 3.53
C ASN A 18 -14.29 6.05 2.50
N THR A 19 -12.99 5.90 2.23
CA THR A 19 -12.51 4.97 1.19
C THR A 19 -12.18 3.61 1.79
N LEU A 20 -12.86 2.57 1.30
CA LEU A 20 -12.45 1.18 1.43
C LEU A 20 -11.72 0.75 0.15
N LEU A 21 -10.45 0.40 0.27
CA LEU A 21 -9.61 0.03 -0.86
C LEU A 21 -9.09 -1.41 -0.73
N HIS A 22 -9.35 -2.22 -1.75
CA HIS A 22 -8.79 -3.57 -1.89
C HIS A 22 -7.64 -3.55 -2.89
N VAL A 23 -6.41 -3.66 -2.39
CA VAL A 23 -5.17 -3.63 -3.16
C VAL A 23 -4.66 -5.05 -3.32
N VAL A 24 -5.02 -5.69 -4.43
CA VAL A 24 -4.69 -7.09 -4.72
C VAL A 24 -3.81 -7.26 -5.96
N ASN A 25 -2.80 -8.11 -5.85
CA ASN A 25 -1.90 -8.55 -6.93
C ASN A 25 -1.31 -7.40 -7.77
N ASN A 26 -0.75 -6.39 -7.11
CA ASN A 26 -0.04 -5.29 -7.77
C ASN A 26 1.48 -5.44 -7.57
N TYR A 27 2.25 -4.89 -8.51
CA TYR A 27 3.70 -4.85 -8.43
C TYR A 27 4.18 -3.41 -8.20
N PHE A 28 4.78 -3.17 -7.04
CA PHE A 28 5.41 -1.90 -6.66
C PHE A 28 6.93 -2.03 -6.87
N HIS A 29 7.49 -1.19 -7.73
CA HIS A 29 8.89 -1.27 -8.15
C HIS A 29 9.56 0.09 -8.20
N ASP A 30 10.78 0.18 -7.66
CA ASP A 30 11.59 1.40 -7.62
C ASP A 30 10.81 2.59 -7.02
N VAL A 31 10.39 2.42 -5.75
CA VAL A 31 9.71 3.48 -4.98
C VAL A 31 10.71 4.13 -4.03
N PHE A 32 11.12 5.36 -4.36
CA PHE A 32 12.30 6.01 -3.78
C PHE A 32 12.15 6.46 -2.32
N ASP A 33 10.93 6.75 -1.87
CA ASP A 33 10.67 7.17 -0.50
C ASP A 33 9.59 6.31 0.16
N HIS A 34 8.32 6.43 -0.23
CA HIS A 34 7.25 5.59 0.32
C HIS A 34 6.17 5.22 -0.70
N ALA A 35 5.46 4.11 -0.48
CA ALA A 35 4.30 3.73 -1.30
C ALA A 35 2.99 4.22 -0.67
N PHE A 36 2.48 3.51 0.34
CA PHE A 36 1.18 3.80 0.92
C PHE A 36 1.22 5.00 1.87
N GLU A 37 0.25 5.90 1.70
CA GLU A 37 -0.15 6.88 2.72
C GLU A 37 -1.59 6.59 3.13
N ILE A 38 -1.82 6.20 4.39
CA ILE A 38 -3.18 5.90 4.87
C ILE A 38 -3.52 6.89 5.98
N GLU A 39 -4.31 7.89 5.60
CA GLU A 39 -4.77 8.96 6.47
C GLU A 39 -6.05 8.56 7.21
N GLU A 40 -6.58 9.49 8.00
CA GLU A 40 -7.78 9.30 8.80
C GLU A 40 -8.96 8.76 7.97
N ASN A 41 -9.68 7.81 8.56
CA ASN A 41 -10.81 7.07 8.00
C ASN A 41 -10.52 6.17 6.78
N GLY A 42 -9.33 6.24 6.17
CA GLY A 42 -8.92 5.33 5.10
C GLY A 42 -8.83 3.88 5.57
N GLN A 43 -9.36 2.94 4.78
CA GLN A 43 -9.33 1.50 5.07
C GLN A 43 -8.75 0.72 3.91
N VAL A 44 -7.73 -0.10 4.17
CA VAL A 44 -7.01 -0.86 3.13
C VAL A 44 -6.91 -2.34 3.50
N LEU A 45 -7.31 -3.20 2.57
CA LEU A 45 -6.92 -4.61 2.52
C LEU A 45 -5.88 -4.78 1.43
N ALA A 46 -4.66 -5.15 1.80
CA ALA A 46 -3.56 -5.36 0.85
C ALA A 46 -3.09 -6.81 0.89
N GLU A 47 -3.24 -7.54 -0.22
CA GLU A 47 -2.87 -8.95 -0.31
C GLU A 47 -2.27 -9.30 -1.68
N GLY A 48 -1.34 -10.27 -1.70
CA GLY A 48 -0.71 -10.75 -2.94
C GLY A 48 0.10 -9.70 -3.72
N ASN A 49 0.40 -8.54 -3.12
CA ASN A 49 1.23 -7.52 -3.76
C ASN A 49 2.72 -7.86 -3.62
N ALA A 50 3.50 -7.54 -4.66
CA ALA A 50 4.96 -7.63 -4.64
C ALA A 50 5.56 -6.23 -4.49
N PHE A 51 6.56 -6.11 -3.61
CA PHE A 51 7.31 -4.86 -3.40
C PHE A 51 8.79 -5.14 -3.65
N GLN A 52 9.36 -4.51 -4.67
CA GLN A 52 10.77 -4.64 -5.04
C GLN A 52 11.41 -3.26 -5.10
N ASN A 53 12.55 -3.06 -4.45
CA ASN A 53 13.22 -1.75 -4.36
C ASN A 53 12.28 -0.63 -3.87
N VAL A 54 11.43 -0.94 -2.89
CA VAL A 54 10.51 0.02 -2.27
C VAL A 54 11.08 0.40 -0.91
N LYS A 55 11.52 1.66 -0.76
CA LYS A 55 12.20 2.09 0.46
C LYS A 55 11.31 1.98 1.70
N ASN A 56 10.08 2.46 1.63
CA ASN A 56 9.07 2.28 2.67
C ASN A 56 7.73 1.85 2.05
N PRO A 57 7.31 0.58 2.14
CA PRO A 57 6.00 0.17 1.66
C PRO A 57 4.84 0.95 2.30
N LEU A 58 4.99 1.37 3.56
CA LEU A 58 4.02 2.20 4.28
C LEU A 58 4.73 3.42 4.88
N LYS A 59 4.16 4.62 4.67
CA LYS A 59 4.64 5.84 5.32
C LYS A 59 4.42 5.76 6.84
N THR A 60 5.42 6.20 7.60
CA THR A 60 5.33 6.29 9.06
C THR A 60 4.19 7.22 9.49
N GLY A 61 3.59 6.96 10.66
CA GLY A 61 2.48 7.78 11.17
C GLY A 61 1.14 7.54 10.46
N THR A 62 0.88 6.31 10.01
CA THR A 62 -0.43 5.90 9.48
C THR A 62 -1.55 6.22 10.48
N LYS A 63 -2.64 6.84 9.99
CA LYS A 63 -3.81 7.24 10.79
C LYS A 63 -5.07 6.41 10.50
N GLY A 64 -5.12 5.76 9.33
CA GLY A 64 -6.22 4.87 8.97
C GLY A 64 -5.98 3.42 9.36
N ARG A 65 -6.73 2.50 8.74
CA ARG A 65 -6.67 1.05 9.02
C ARG A 65 -6.07 0.30 7.84
N LEU A 66 -5.19 -0.65 8.14
CA LEU A 66 -4.53 -1.50 7.15
C LEU A 66 -4.52 -2.95 7.64
N PHE A 67 -4.90 -3.87 6.77
CA PHE A 67 -4.70 -5.30 6.95
C PHE A 67 -3.87 -5.85 5.77
N THR A 68 -2.73 -6.49 6.05
CA THR A 68 -1.74 -6.91 5.04
C THR A 68 -1.62 -8.43 4.86
N VAL A 69 -2.50 -9.21 5.48
CA VAL A 69 -2.41 -10.70 5.49
C VAL A 69 -1.01 -11.18 5.93
N PRO A 70 -0.60 -10.94 7.20
CA PRO A 70 0.79 -11.13 7.64
C PRO A 70 1.25 -12.59 7.63
N THR A 71 0.34 -13.55 7.64
CA THR A 71 0.61 -14.98 7.57
C THR A 71 -0.40 -15.64 6.64
N ALA A 72 0.04 -16.61 5.84
CA ALA A 72 -0.87 -17.52 5.18
C ALA A 72 -1.59 -18.37 6.25
N GLY A 73 -2.89 -18.59 6.10
CA GLY A 73 -3.63 -19.55 6.93
C GLY A 73 -3.04 -20.95 6.77
N LEU A 74 -3.06 -21.73 7.86
CA LEU A 74 -2.71 -23.15 7.86
C LEU A 74 -3.51 -23.95 6.83
#